data_AF-A0A914Y8I3-F1
#
_entry.id   AF-A0A914Y8I3-F1
#
_cell.length_a   1.000
_cell.length_b   1.000
_cell.length_c   1.000
_cell.angle_alpha   90.00
_cell.angle_beta   90.00
_cell.angle_gamma   90.00
#
_symmetry.space_group_name_H-M   'P 1'
#
loop_
_entity.id
_entity.type
_entity.pdbx_description
1 polymer ?
#
loop_
_entity_poly.entity_id
_entity_poly.type
_entity_poly.pdbx_seq_one_letter_code
_entity_poly.pdbx_strand_id
1 'polypeptide(L)'
;MHSGNLLWKVDKNGQVQDDLEAIVDWQIVHEGSQMADLARFLVHTADGKIRREAENFIFDYYRECLIDEFDGDSSKLPYTVENL
;
A
#
# COMPACT_ATOMS: atom_id res chain seq x y z
N MET A 1 10.00 -1.49 -1.60
CA MET A 1 9.48 -0.17 -1.20
C MET A 1 9.62 0.00 0.31
N HIS A 2 10.11 1.16 0.77
CA HIS A 2 10.18 1.60 2.17
C HIS A 2 9.85 3.10 2.26
N SER A 3 9.74 3.67 3.46
CA SER A 3 9.33 5.08 3.67
C SER A 3 10.17 6.11 2.90
N GLY A 4 11.48 5.88 2.73
CA GLY A 4 12.34 6.74 1.90
C GLY A 4 12.01 6.76 0.39
N ASN A 5 11.12 5.88 -0.10
CA ASN A 5 10.64 5.90 -1.48
C ASN A 5 9.36 6.75 -1.64
N LEU A 6 8.84 7.34 -0.56
CA LEU A 6 7.62 8.15 -0.56
C LEU A 6 7.97 9.63 -0.39
N LEU A 7 7.39 10.46 -1.24
CA LEU A 7 7.39 11.91 -1.11
C LEU A 7 6.01 12.39 -0.71
N TRP A 8 5.95 13.25 0.31
CA TRP A 8 4.71 13.81 0.84
C TRP A 8 4.53 15.25 0.36
N LYS A 9 3.28 15.69 0.25
CA LYS A 9 2.98 17.09 -0.08
C LYS A 9 3.47 18.01 1.02
N VAL A 10 3.87 19.21 0.61
CA VAL A 10 4.28 20.29 1.51
C VAL A 10 3.42 21.50 1.23
N ASP A 11 2.83 22.08 2.28
CA ASP A 11 2.00 23.27 2.14
C ASP A 11 2.83 24.52 1.84
N LYS A 12 2.15 25.63 1.58
CA LYS A 12 2.78 26.94 1.34
C LYS A 12 3.64 27.45 2.50
N ASN A 13 3.51 26.89 3.69
CA ASN A 13 4.26 27.25 4.90
C ASN A 13 5.43 26.27 5.16
N GLY A 14 5.66 25.29 4.29
CA GLY A 14 6.72 24.30 4.45
C GLY A 14 6.34 23.11 5.36
N GLN A 15 5.07 22.94 5.72
CA GLN A 15 4.61 21.83 6.58
C GLN A 15 4.23 20.61 5.75
N VAL A 16 4.73 19.44 6.16
CA VAL A 16 4.39 18.15 5.55
C VAL A 16 2.91 17.84 5.79
N GLN A 17 2.24 17.36 4.74
CA GLN A 17 0.84 16.95 4.74
C GLN A 17 0.71 15.42 4.69
N ASP A 18 -0.49 14.92 5.00
CA ASP A 18 -0.81 13.50 4.94
C ASP A 18 -1.04 12.97 3.51
N ASP A 19 -1.09 13.87 2.53
CA ASP A 19 -1.23 13.53 1.12
C ASP A 19 0.11 13.10 0.52
N LEU A 20 0.09 11.95 -0.15
CA LEU A 20 1.23 11.48 -0.95
C LEU A 20 1.37 12.34 -2.22
N GLU A 21 2.59 12.79 -2.50
CA GLU A 21 2.93 13.52 -3.72
C GLU A 21 3.46 12.58 -4.80
N ALA A 22 4.38 11.68 -4.44
CA ALA A 22 4.97 10.74 -5.39
C ALA A 22 5.54 9.48 -4.71
N ILE A 23 5.56 8.39 -5.46
CA ILE A 23 6.37 7.20 -5.18
C ILE A 23 7.53 7.19 -6.17
N VAL A 24 8.75 7.17 -5.64
CA VAL A 24 9.98 7.25 -6.44
C VAL A 24 10.82 6.00 -6.27
N ASP A 25 11.90 5.92 -7.06
CA ASP A 25 12.92 4.89 -6.93
C ASP A 25 12.39 3.44 -7.18
N TRP A 26 12.02 3.21 -8.44
CA TRP A 26 11.44 1.96 -8.94
C TRP A 26 12.50 0.93 -9.42
N GLN A 27 13.74 1.03 -8.97
CA GLN A 27 14.85 0.22 -9.49
C GLN A 27 14.77 -1.28 -9.18
N ILE A 28 13.86 -1.72 -8.30
CA ILE A 28 13.67 -3.13 -7.87
C ILE A 28 12.26 -3.66 -8.25
N VAL A 29 11.58 -3.00 -9.20
CA VAL A 29 10.28 -3.46 -9.69
C VAL A 29 10.43 -4.76 -10.44
N HIS A 30 9.50 -5.68 -10.18
CA HIS A 30 9.36 -6.94 -10.90
C HIS A 30 7.89 -7.37 -10.89
N GLU A 31 7.52 -8.26 -11.82
CA GLU A 31 6.22 -8.93 -11.77
C GLU A 31 6.20 -9.92 -10.61
N GLY A 32 5.18 -9.83 -9.76
CA GLY A 32 5.06 -10.65 -8.56
C GLY A 32 3.74 -10.43 -7.84
N SER A 33 3.61 -10.99 -6.63
CA SER A 33 2.43 -10.78 -5.79
C SER A 33 2.37 -9.35 -5.28
N GLN A 34 1.23 -8.69 -5.44
CA GLN A 34 0.95 -7.36 -4.90
C GLN A 34 1.08 -7.34 -3.36
N MET A 35 0.78 -8.47 -2.70
CA MET A 35 0.95 -8.62 -1.25
C MET A 35 2.41 -8.54 -0.82
N ALA A 36 3.35 -8.89 -1.70
CA ALA A 36 4.77 -8.78 -1.40
C ALA A 36 5.18 -7.31 -1.23
N ASP A 37 4.58 -6.39 -1.98
CA ASP A 37 4.84 -4.95 -1.85
C ASP A 37 4.28 -4.41 -0.53
N LEU A 38 3.06 -4.78 -0.16
CA LEU A 38 2.45 -4.41 1.13
C LEU A 38 3.23 -4.97 2.32
N ALA A 39 3.56 -6.26 2.29
CA ALA A 39 4.35 -6.91 3.33
C ALA A 39 5.73 -6.27 3.48
N ARG A 40 6.42 -6.02 2.36
CA ARG A 40 7.72 -5.35 2.35
C ARG A 40 7.61 -3.93 2.93
N PHE A 41 6.60 -3.18 2.53
CA PHE A 41 6.38 -1.84 3.07
C PHE A 41 6.18 -1.88 4.58
N LEU A 42 5.25 -2.69 5.08
CA LEU A 42 4.95 -2.82 6.50
C LEU A 42 6.18 -3.21 7.32
N VAL A 43 6.94 -4.21 6.86
CA VAL A 43 8.15 -4.67 7.55
C VAL A 43 9.21 -3.56 7.69
N HIS A 44 9.31 -2.67 6.71
CA HIS A 44 10.28 -1.58 6.72
C HIS A 44 9.81 -0.31 7.42
N THR A 45 8.49 -0.06 7.52
CA THR A 45 7.97 1.23 8.00
C THR A 45 7.27 1.17 9.35
N ALA A 46 6.80 -0.01 9.77
CA ALA A 46 6.09 -0.20 11.02
C ALA A 46 6.84 -1.21 11.93
N ASP A 47 6.78 -1.00 13.24
CA ASP A 47 7.27 -1.99 14.19
C ASP A 47 6.34 -3.22 14.26
N GLY A 48 6.81 -4.28 14.92
CA GLY A 48 6.08 -5.55 14.99
C GLY A 48 4.73 -5.48 15.70
N LYS A 49 4.49 -4.50 16.58
CA LYS A 49 3.21 -4.30 17.24
C LYS A 49 2.23 -3.64 16.27
N ILE A 50 2.61 -2.51 15.68
CA ILE A 50 1.76 -1.78 14.73
C ILE A 50 1.38 -2.66 13.55
N ARG A 51 2.32 -3.46 13.01
CA ARG A 51 2.02 -4.39 11.92
C ARG A 51 0.89 -5.36 12.25
N ARG A 52 0.91 -5.99 13.43
CA ARG A 52 -0.12 -6.97 13.83
C ARG A 52 -1.47 -6.32 14.09
N GLU A 53 -1.46 -5.10 14.62
CA GLU A 53 -2.70 -4.36 14.89
C GLU A 53 -3.34 -3.86 13.59
N ALA A 54 -2.53 -3.48 12.60
CA ALA A 54 -3.00 -2.90 11.35
C ALA A 54 -3.18 -3.91 10.19
N GLU A 55 -2.66 -5.14 10.30
CA GLU A 55 -2.63 -6.13 9.21
C GLU A 55 -3.97 -6.33 8.51
N ASN A 56 -5.00 -6.69 9.29
CA ASN A 56 -6.35 -6.93 8.74
C ASN A 56 -6.96 -5.65 8.16
N PHE A 57 -6.80 -4.51 8.85
CA PHE A 57 -7.33 -3.23 8.39
C PHE A 57 -6.72 -2.82 7.04
N ILE A 58 -5.40 -2.95 6.89
CA ILE A 58 -4.69 -2.61 5.65
C ILE A 58 -5.11 -3.56 4.53
N PHE A 59 -5.26 -4.84 4.83
CA PHE A 59 -5.70 -5.83 3.85
C PHE A 59 -7.11 -5.54 3.34
N ASP A 60 -8.06 -5.31 4.24
CA ASP A 60 -9.44 -4.99 3.90
C ASP A 60 -9.52 -3.71 3.08
N TYR A 61 -8.80 -2.66 3.51
CA TYR A 61 -8.72 -1.39 2.79
C TYR A 61 -8.14 -1.56 1.37
N TYR A 62 -7.05 -2.32 1.22
CA TYR A 62 -6.46 -2.59 -0.08
C TYR A 62 -7.44 -3.33 -1.01
N ARG A 63 -8.16 -4.31 -0.46
CA ARG A 63 -9.18 -5.06 -1.21
C ARG A 63 -10.34 -4.16 -1.64
N GLU A 64 -10.80 -3.27 -0.77
CA GLU A 64 -11.84 -2.28 -1.10
C GLU A 64 -11.38 -1.36 -2.23
N CYS A 65 -10.16 -0.82 -2.16
CA CYS A 65 -9.61 -0.01 -3.25
C CYS A 65 -9.55 -0.75 -4.58
N LEU A 66 -9.16 -2.03 -4.57
CA LEU A 66 -9.15 -2.83 -5.78
C LEU A 66 -10.57 -3.06 -6.32
N ILE A 67 -11.53 -3.40 -5.47
CA ILE A 67 -12.93 -3.57 -5.89
C ILE A 67 -13.45 -2.29 -6.55
N ASP A 68 -13.17 -1.14 -5.96
CA ASP A 68 -13.58 0.15 -6.51
C ASP A 68 -12.95 0.42 -7.88
N GLU A 69 -11.68 0.05 -8.08
CA GLU A 69 -11.00 0.13 -9.39
C GLU A 69 -11.62 -0.80 -10.44
N PHE A 70 -12.30 -1.87 -10.01
CA PHE A 70 -13.03 -2.82 -10.87
C PHE A 70 -14.55 -2.54 -10.94
N ASP A 71 -14.95 -1.27 -10.82
CA ASP A 71 -16.34 -0.79 -10.86
C ASP A 71 -17.22 -1.33 -9.71
N GLY A 72 -16.64 -1.67 -8.57
CA GLY A 72 -17.36 -2.28 -7.46
C GLY A 72 -17.65 -3.77 -7.63
N ASP A 73 -17.13 -4.41 -8.69
CA ASP A 73 -17.39 -5.82 -8.99
C ASP A 73 -16.24 -6.73 -8.56
N SER A 74 -16.39 -7.32 -7.37
CA SER A 74 -15.39 -8.24 -6.82
C SER A 74 -15.17 -9.51 -7.65
N SER A 75 -16.08 -9.87 -8.57
CA SER A 75 -15.90 -11.05 -9.42
C SER A 75 -14.87 -10.85 -10.53
N LYS A 76 -14.50 -9.60 -10.82
CA LYS A 76 -13.47 -9.23 -11.79
C LYS A 76 -12.06 -9.25 -11.21
N LEU A 77 -11.91 -9.42 -9.89
CA LEU A 77 -10.59 -9.46 -9.26
C LEU A 77 -9.80 -10.68 -9.76
N PRO A 78 -8.48 -10.52 -10.01
CA PRO A 78 -7.64 -11.59 -10.52
C PRO A 78 -7.26 -12.63 -9.44
N TYR A 79 -7.84 -12.57 -8.24
CA TYR A 79 -7.54 -13.46 -7.11
C TYR A 79 -8.79 -13.71 -6.23
N THR A 80 -8.72 -14.76 -5.40
CA THR A 80 -9.66 -14.97 -4.27
C THR A 80 -8.92 -14.78 -2.94
N VAL A 81 -9.67 -14.53 -1.86
CA VAL A 81 -9.09 -14.31 -0.53
C VAL A 81 -8.27 -15.52 -0.07
N GLU A 82 -8.64 -16.74 -0.47
CA GLU A 82 -7.86 -17.94 -0.13
C GLU A 82 -6.56 -18.10 -0.95
N ASN A 83 -6.39 -17.35 -2.04
CA ASN A 83 -5.26 -17.48 -2.97
C ASN A 83 -4.27 -16.30 -2.89
N LEU A 84 -4.36 -15.48 -1.84
CA LEU A 84 -3.46 -14.36 -1.55
C LEU A 84 -2.36 -14.73 -0.55
#